data_AF-A0A947BJ44-F1
#
_entry.id   AF-A0A947BJ44-F1
#
_cell.length_a   1.000
_cell.length_b   1.000
_cell.length_c   1.000
_cell.angle_alpha   90.00
_cell.angle_beta   90.00
_cell.angle_gamma   90.00
#
_symmetry.space_group_name_H-M   'P 1'
#
loop_
_entity.id
_entity.type
_entity.pdbx_description
1 polymer ?
#
loop_
_entity_poly.entity_id
_entity_poly.type
_entity_poly.pdbx_seq_one_letter_code
_entity_poly.pdbx_strand_id
1 'polypeptide(L)'
;HVALPRARFSEDLLEELYETCAKSVSEEGDQIVFKHIYIERRMTPLNLAVLRADDQYLRRLMKGYGEAIKELAAANIFPGDLLMKNFGVTGQGQGRIVFYDYDEICYLTECNFRQIPEPLYPEDEFASEPWYSIGANDVFPEQFVTFLFADNRVRKAFLKHHSDLLEAGFWIQKQKNIEAGIYEDVFPYPKKLRFSR
;
A
#
# COMPACT_ATOMS: atom_id res chain seq x y z
N HIS A 1 18.97 -22.00 0.78
CA HIS A 1 20.13 -21.10 0.80
C HIS A 1 20.40 -20.58 -0.60
N VAL A 2 20.73 -19.31 -0.73
CA VAL A 2 21.15 -18.68 -1.99
C VAL A 2 22.58 -18.18 -1.80
N ALA A 3 23.50 -18.58 -2.68
CA ALA A 3 24.89 -18.13 -2.66
C ALA A 3 25.14 -17.15 -3.80
N LEU A 4 25.74 -15.99 -3.49
CA LEU A 4 26.08 -14.94 -4.44
C LEU A 4 27.57 -14.56 -4.29
N PRO A 5 28.30 -14.28 -5.38
CA PRO A 5 29.73 -13.97 -5.28
C PRO A 5 29.98 -12.71 -4.45
N ARG A 6 30.87 -12.76 -3.45
CA ARG A 6 31.26 -11.62 -2.60
C ARG A 6 31.67 -10.40 -3.43
N ALA A 7 32.40 -10.63 -4.51
CA ALA A 7 32.89 -9.55 -5.40
C ALA A 7 31.79 -8.73 -6.09
N ARG A 8 30.51 -9.11 -5.96
CA ARG A 8 29.34 -8.36 -6.49
C ARG A 8 28.74 -7.39 -5.48
N PHE A 9 29.21 -7.38 -4.23
CA PHE A 9 28.71 -6.54 -3.16
C PHE A 9 29.65 -5.37 -2.91
N SER A 10 29.08 -4.19 -2.65
CA SER A 10 29.83 -3.08 -2.06
C SER A 10 30.07 -3.36 -0.58
N GLU A 11 31.19 -2.87 -0.04
CA GLU A 11 31.50 -3.03 1.39
C GLU A 11 30.40 -2.40 2.28
N ASP A 12 29.88 -1.23 1.92
CA ASP A 12 28.76 -0.58 2.63
C ASP A 12 27.51 -1.47 2.73
N LEU A 13 27.24 -2.29 1.70
CA LEU A 13 26.09 -3.20 1.72
C LEU A 13 26.36 -4.43 2.58
N LEU A 14 27.61 -4.92 2.59
CA LEU A 14 27.99 -6.04 3.45
C LEU A 14 27.94 -5.66 4.93
N GLU A 15 28.41 -4.47 5.28
CA GLU A 15 28.35 -3.95 6.65
C GLU A 15 26.90 -3.90 7.15
N GLU A 16 26.00 -3.29 6.37
CA GLU A 16 24.56 -3.22 6.68
C GLU A 16 23.94 -4.63 6.82
N LEU A 17 24.26 -5.56 5.92
CA LEU A 17 23.75 -6.94 5.98
C LEU A 17 24.25 -7.68 7.22
N TYR A 18 25.48 -7.45 7.64
CA TYR A 18 26.04 -8.07 8.83
C TYR A 18 25.47 -7.47 10.11
N GLU A 19 25.18 -6.17 10.14
CA GLU A 19 24.55 -5.53 11.29
C GLU A 19 23.09 -5.94 11.45
N THR A 20 22.31 -5.92 10.36
CA THR A 20 20.86 -6.08 10.42
C THR A 20 20.39 -7.52 10.24
N CYS A 21 21.17 -8.36 9.54
CA CYS A 21 20.76 -9.67 9.07
C CYS A 21 21.74 -10.81 9.44
N ALA A 22 22.62 -10.63 10.45
CA ALA A 22 23.64 -11.61 10.86
C ALA A 22 23.16 -13.06 11.03
N LYS A 23 21.90 -13.27 11.45
CA LYS A 23 21.34 -14.62 11.61
C LYS A 23 20.95 -15.29 10.30
N SER A 24 20.78 -14.51 9.23
CA SER A 24 20.26 -14.94 7.93
C SER A 24 21.30 -14.82 6.81
N VAL A 25 22.46 -14.22 7.08
CA VAL A 25 23.57 -14.04 6.13
C VAL A 25 24.86 -14.62 6.73
N SER A 26 25.63 -15.35 5.92
CA SER A 26 26.96 -15.85 6.28
C SER A 26 27.92 -15.73 5.10
N GLU A 27 29.21 -15.68 5.40
CA GLU A 27 30.27 -15.64 4.39
C GLU A 27 30.99 -16.98 4.35
N GLU A 28 31.09 -17.58 3.17
CA GLU A 28 31.73 -18.88 2.94
C GLU A 28 32.70 -18.76 1.76
N GLY A 29 34.00 -18.61 2.05
CA GLY A 29 35.02 -18.43 1.02
C GLY A 29 34.82 -17.14 0.22
N ASP A 30 34.52 -17.27 -1.07
CA ASP A 30 34.27 -16.14 -1.98
C ASP A 30 32.77 -15.86 -2.20
N GLN A 31 31.89 -16.45 -1.38
CA GLN A 31 30.44 -16.33 -1.49
C GLN A 31 29.81 -15.70 -0.25
N ILE A 32 28.76 -14.93 -0.46
CA ILE A 32 27.79 -14.53 0.55
C ILE A 32 26.59 -15.49 0.44
N VAL A 33 26.29 -16.18 1.53
CA VAL A 33 25.24 -17.19 1.62
C VAL A 33 24.08 -16.61 2.43
N PHE A 34 22.92 -16.50 1.78
CA PHE A 34 21.68 -16.11 2.42
C PHE A 34 20.85 -17.35 2.76
N LYS A 35 20.38 -17.44 4.00
CA LYS A 35 19.46 -18.51 4.43
C LYS A 35 18.10 -18.38 3.78
N HIS A 36 17.59 -17.15 3.74
CA HIS A 36 16.29 -16.83 3.18
C HIS A 36 16.34 -15.45 2.52
N ILE A 37 15.86 -15.36 1.28
CA ILE A 37 15.67 -14.11 0.54
C ILE A 37 14.43 -14.25 -0.34
N TYR A 38 13.80 -13.12 -0.63
CA TYR A 38 12.81 -12.99 -1.68
C TYR A 38 13.43 -12.23 -2.86
N ILE A 39 13.17 -12.71 -4.07
CA ILE A 39 13.59 -12.02 -5.29
C ILE A 39 12.34 -11.52 -5.99
N GLU A 40 12.23 -10.21 -6.13
CA GLU A 40 11.08 -9.58 -6.74
C GLU A 40 11.45 -8.70 -7.93
N ARG A 41 10.43 -8.36 -8.72
CA ARG A 41 10.60 -7.42 -9.82
C ARG A 41 10.93 -6.04 -9.26
N ARG A 42 12.10 -5.51 -9.64
CA ARG A 42 12.46 -4.12 -9.31
C ARG A 42 11.46 -3.13 -9.91
N MET A 43 10.96 -2.25 -9.06
CA MET A 43 10.02 -1.17 -9.40
C MET A 43 10.54 0.17 -8.88
N THR A 44 9.94 1.27 -9.32
CA THR A 44 10.19 2.59 -8.72
C THR A 44 9.22 2.78 -7.55
N PRO A 45 9.67 2.96 -6.30
CA PRO A 45 8.78 3.27 -5.18
C PRO A 45 7.89 4.48 -5.50
N LEU A 46 6.60 4.38 -5.21
CA LEU A 46 5.59 5.35 -5.64
C LEU A 46 5.84 6.72 -5.00
N ASN A 47 6.29 6.79 -3.75
CA ASN A 47 6.71 8.03 -3.10
C ASN A 47 7.83 8.75 -3.88
N LEU A 48 8.82 8.01 -4.40
CA LEU A 48 9.89 8.58 -5.22
C LEU A 48 9.39 9.00 -6.61
N ALA A 49 8.46 8.25 -7.19
CA ALA A 49 7.84 8.61 -8.46
C ALA A 49 7.01 9.90 -8.35
N VAL A 50 6.26 10.06 -7.25
CA VAL A 50 5.47 11.26 -6.94
C VAL A 50 6.35 12.48 -6.77
N LEU A 51 7.48 12.37 -6.05
CA LEU A 51 8.40 13.48 -5.81
C LEU A 51 8.94 14.10 -7.11
N ARG A 52 9.09 13.28 -8.16
CA ARG A 52 9.64 13.69 -9.46
C ARG A 52 8.56 14.00 -10.50
N ALA A 53 7.29 13.86 -10.15
CA ALA A 53 6.19 13.94 -11.11
C ALA A 53 5.78 15.39 -11.42
N ASP A 54 5.58 15.66 -12.71
CA ASP A 54 4.77 16.79 -13.14
C ASP A 54 3.28 16.55 -12.81
N ASP A 55 2.44 17.58 -12.99
CA ASP A 55 1.02 17.50 -12.64
C ASP A 55 0.25 16.44 -13.45
N GLN A 56 0.64 16.18 -14.70
CA GLN A 56 -0.05 15.19 -15.52
C GLN A 56 0.27 13.78 -15.06
N TYR A 57 1.54 13.51 -14.80
CA TYR A 57 2.01 12.23 -14.32
C TYR A 57 1.51 11.95 -12.90
N LEU A 58 1.50 12.97 -12.03
CA LEU A 58 0.97 12.86 -10.67
C LEU A 58 -0.49 12.40 -10.67
N ARG A 59 -1.34 12.99 -11.52
CA ARG A 59 -2.75 12.56 -11.67
C ARG A 59 -2.86 11.10 -12.09
N ARG A 60 -2.00 10.65 -13.00
CA ARG A 60 -1.96 9.24 -13.43
C ARG A 60 -1.56 8.32 -12.28
N LEU A 61 -0.53 8.69 -11.52
CA LEU A 61 -0.05 7.92 -10.37
C LEU A 61 -1.14 7.78 -9.31
N MET A 62 -1.80 8.89 -8.93
CA MET A 62 -2.85 8.86 -7.92
C MET A 62 -4.08 8.08 -8.35
N LYS A 63 -4.42 8.14 -9.64
CA LYS A 63 -5.47 7.28 -10.20
C LYS A 63 -5.11 5.79 -10.11
N GLY A 64 -3.89 5.44 -10.53
CA GLY A 64 -3.43 4.05 -10.48
C GLY A 64 -3.28 3.51 -9.05
N TYR A 65 -2.89 4.37 -8.12
CA TYR A 65 -2.74 4.02 -6.70
C TYR A 65 -4.08 3.68 -6.05
N GLY A 66 -5.10 4.54 -6.23
CA GLY A 66 -6.44 4.22 -5.74
C GLY A 66 -7.07 3.02 -6.47
N GLU A 67 -6.81 2.83 -7.76
CA GLU A 67 -7.20 1.63 -8.51
C GLU A 67 -6.57 0.36 -7.90
N ALA A 68 -5.27 0.39 -7.58
CA ALA A 68 -4.57 -0.75 -6.97
C ALA A 68 -5.15 -1.12 -5.60
N ILE A 69 -5.48 -0.14 -4.75
CA ILE A 69 -6.14 -0.39 -3.45
C ILE A 69 -7.49 -1.07 -3.66
N LYS A 70 -8.29 -0.60 -4.63
CA LYS A 70 -9.60 -1.21 -4.94
C LYS A 70 -9.47 -2.62 -5.49
N GLU A 71 -8.45 -2.88 -6.31
CA GLU A 71 -8.15 -4.23 -6.84
C GLU A 71 -7.76 -5.19 -5.70
N LEU A 72 -6.97 -4.75 -4.72
CA LEU A 72 -6.63 -5.55 -3.53
C LEU A 72 -7.87 -5.83 -2.68
N ALA A 73 -8.67 -4.80 -2.39
CA ALA A 73 -9.91 -4.95 -1.63
C ALA A 73 -10.90 -5.91 -2.32
N ALA A 74 -11.03 -5.83 -3.64
CA ALA A 74 -11.85 -6.76 -4.43
C ALA A 74 -11.38 -8.22 -4.33
N ALA A 75 -10.08 -8.43 -4.07
CA ALA A 75 -9.48 -9.74 -3.84
C ALA A 75 -9.51 -10.19 -2.36
N ASN A 76 -10.31 -9.52 -1.52
CA ASN A 76 -10.36 -9.74 -0.07
C ASN A 76 -9.04 -9.45 0.66
N ILE A 77 -8.17 -8.59 0.12
CA ILE A 77 -6.91 -8.22 0.75
C ILE A 77 -6.96 -6.78 1.23
N PHE A 78 -6.67 -6.58 2.51
CA PHE A 78 -6.36 -5.26 3.07
C PHE A 78 -4.85 -5.12 3.28
N PRO A 79 -4.20 -4.08 2.73
CA PRO A 79 -2.75 -3.92 2.81
C PRO A 79 -2.18 -3.63 4.21
N GLY A 80 -3.02 -3.21 5.16
CA GLY A 80 -2.56 -2.66 6.45
C GLY A 80 -1.97 -1.26 6.26
N ASP A 81 -0.69 -1.19 5.92
CA ASP A 81 0.02 0.07 5.67
C ASP A 81 -0.15 0.54 4.22
N LEU A 82 -1.06 1.50 4.04
CA LEU A 82 -1.34 2.12 2.75
C LEU A 82 -0.27 3.13 2.30
N LEU A 83 0.81 3.39 3.04
CA LEU A 83 1.81 4.39 2.66
C LEU A 83 2.39 4.16 1.25
N MET A 84 2.55 5.23 0.48
CA MET A 84 3.06 5.17 -0.90
C MET A 84 4.46 4.53 -1.04
N LYS A 85 5.25 4.45 0.05
CA LYS A 85 6.55 3.76 0.05
C LYS A 85 6.41 2.23 -0.10
N ASN A 86 5.21 1.66 0.11
CA ASN A 86 4.90 0.22 0.01
C ASN A 86 4.33 -0.16 -1.36
N PHE A 87 4.19 0.83 -2.26
CA PHE A 87 3.69 0.64 -3.61
C PHE A 87 4.76 0.99 -4.63
N GLY A 88 4.79 0.26 -5.73
CA GLY A 88 5.76 0.37 -6.81
C GLY A 88 5.13 0.68 -8.13
N VAL A 89 5.78 1.53 -8.92
CA VAL A 89 5.47 1.78 -10.32
C VAL A 89 6.29 0.82 -11.18
N THR A 90 5.61 -0.02 -11.94
CA THR A 90 6.25 -0.94 -12.88
C THR A 90 6.81 -0.19 -14.11
N GLY A 91 7.86 -0.76 -14.72
CA GLY A 91 8.53 -0.18 -15.90
C GLY A 91 9.29 1.12 -15.61
N GLN A 92 9.57 1.93 -16.64
CA GLN A 92 10.25 3.22 -16.51
C GLN A 92 9.29 4.35 -16.06
N GLY A 93 8.54 4.14 -14.98
CA GLY A 93 7.62 5.16 -14.44
C GLY A 93 6.39 5.45 -15.31
N GLN A 94 5.95 4.48 -16.10
CA GLN A 94 4.70 4.60 -16.88
C GLN A 94 3.77 3.39 -16.70
N GLY A 95 4.18 2.39 -15.93
CA GLY A 95 3.43 1.16 -15.73
C GLY A 95 2.39 1.23 -14.61
N ARG A 96 1.84 0.07 -14.27
CA ARG A 96 0.85 -0.13 -13.20
C ARG A 96 1.47 0.10 -11.83
N ILE A 97 0.61 0.48 -10.89
CA ILE A 97 0.92 0.53 -9.46
C ILE A 97 0.71 -0.87 -8.88
N VAL A 98 1.66 -1.34 -8.09
CA VAL A 98 1.68 -2.69 -7.49
C VAL A 98 2.09 -2.56 -6.03
N PHE A 99 1.40 -3.24 -5.14
CA PHE A 99 1.77 -3.34 -3.73
C PHE A 99 2.83 -4.43 -3.54
N TYR A 100 3.81 -4.20 -2.65
CA TYR A 100 4.92 -5.15 -2.43
C TYR A 100 5.34 -5.35 -0.97
N ASP A 101 4.71 -4.67 -0.01
CA ASP A 101 5.05 -4.83 1.42
C ASP A 101 4.04 -5.77 2.10
N TYR A 102 4.39 -7.03 2.31
CA TYR A 102 3.43 -8.04 2.74
C TYR A 102 3.34 -8.26 4.25
N ASP A 103 4.08 -7.50 5.07
CA ASP A 103 4.19 -7.79 6.50
C ASP A 103 2.91 -7.45 7.29
N GLU A 104 2.15 -6.45 6.83
CA GLU A 104 0.93 -5.93 7.51
C GLU A 104 -0.38 -6.36 6.82
N ILE A 105 -0.32 -7.30 5.86
CA ILE A 105 -1.53 -7.70 5.12
C ILE A 105 -2.47 -8.52 5.98
N CYS A 106 -3.77 -8.30 5.81
CA CYS A 106 -4.80 -9.14 6.40
C CYS A 106 -5.98 -9.30 5.44
N TYR A 107 -6.90 -10.20 5.77
CA TYR A 107 -8.11 -10.32 4.97
C TYR A 107 -9.03 -9.13 5.21
N LEU A 108 -9.67 -8.64 4.15
CA LEU A 108 -10.61 -7.54 4.27
C LEU A 108 -11.73 -7.85 5.27
N THR A 109 -12.20 -9.10 5.29
CA THR A 109 -13.22 -9.61 6.21
C THR A 109 -12.78 -9.68 7.68
N GLU A 110 -11.48 -9.56 7.98
CA GLU A 110 -10.97 -9.53 9.36
C GLU A 110 -10.88 -8.10 9.93
N CYS A 111 -10.95 -7.09 9.05
CA CYS A 111 -10.96 -5.68 9.43
C CYS A 111 -12.33 -5.25 9.95
N ASN A 112 -12.34 -4.32 10.91
CA ASN A 112 -13.55 -3.65 11.37
C ASN A 112 -13.56 -2.20 10.89
N PHE A 113 -14.15 -1.94 9.73
CA PHE A 113 -14.23 -0.59 9.19
C PHE A 113 -15.29 0.23 9.92
N ARG A 114 -14.90 1.36 10.49
CA ARG A 114 -15.76 2.22 11.30
C ARG A 114 -15.63 3.67 10.84
N GLN A 115 -16.69 4.43 11.08
CA GLN A 115 -16.62 5.89 11.02
C GLN A 115 -16.11 6.41 12.35
N ILE A 116 -15.32 7.49 12.31
CA ILE A 116 -14.96 8.22 13.52
C ILE A 116 -16.25 8.81 14.11
N PRO A 117 -16.58 8.53 15.38
CA PRO A 117 -17.76 9.11 16.00
C PRO A 117 -17.70 10.64 16.07
N GLU A 118 -18.84 11.30 15.91
CA GLU A 118 -18.97 12.75 16.15
C GLU A 118 -18.65 13.06 17.63
N PRO A 119 -17.89 14.12 17.93
CA PRO A 119 -17.56 14.51 19.30
C PRO A 119 -18.84 14.73 20.12
N LEU A 120 -18.84 14.26 21.37
CA LEU A 120 -20.00 14.40 22.25
C LEU A 120 -20.03 15.78 22.91
N TYR A 121 -18.84 16.32 23.20
CA TYR A 121 -18.65 17.63 23.82
C TYR A 121 -17.56 18.43 23.09
N PRO A 122 -17.56 19.77 23.19
CA PRO A 122 -16.52 20.61 22.57
C PRO A 122 -15.09 20.25 22.98
N GLU A 123 -14.89 19.77 24.22
CA GLU A 123 -13.58 19.36 24.74
C GLU A 123 -13.00 18.16 24.00
N ASP A 124 -13.86 17.29 23.46
CA ASP A 124 -13.45 16.10 22.69
C ASP A 124 -12.72 16.46 21.39
N GLU A 125 -13.03 17.63 20.80
CA GLU A 125 -12.35 18.13 19.59
C GLU A 125 -10.91 18.56 19.85
N PHE A 126 -10.59 18.91 21.11
CA PHE A 126 -9.26 19.35 21.53
C PHE A 126 -8.45 18.24 22.24
N ALA A 127 -9.03 17.05 22.38
CA ALA A 127 -8.36 15.93 23.02
C ALA A 127 -7.14 15.47 22.20
N SER A 128 -6.02 15.26 22.89
CA SER A 128 -4.79 14.74 22.26
C SER A 128 -4.86 13.24 21.95
N GLU A 129 -5.78 12.53 22.61
CA GLU A 129 -6.04 11.11 22.41
C GLU A 129 -7.51 10.90 22.00
N PRO A 130 -7.82 9.87 21.19
CA PRO A 130 -9.20 9.54 20.86
C PRO A 130 -10.03 9.25 22.11
N TRP A 131 -11.19 9.91 22.23
CA TRP A 131 -12.13 9.70 23.34
C TRP A 131 -13.00 8.44 23.17
N TYR A 132 -12.96 7.81 21.99
CA TYR A 132 -13.66 6.59 21.66
C TYR A 132 -12.72 5.38 21.70
N SER A 133 -13.28 4.19 21.93
CA SER A 133 -12.51 2.94 21.94
C SER A 133 -12.09 2.51 20.53
N ILE A 134 -10.82 2.10 20.43
CA ILE A 134 -10.20 1.58 19.21
C ILE A 134 -9.75 0.14 19.47
N GLY A 135 -10.32 -0.81 18.71
CA GLY A 135 -9.89 -2.20 18.70
C GLY A 135 -8.68 -2.45 17.79
N ALA A 136 -8.02 -3.60 17.95
CA ALA A 136 -6.81 -3.94 17.18
C ALA A 136 -7.04 -4.02 15.65
N ASN A 137 -8.26 -4.35 15.23
CA ASN A 137 -8.64 -4.48 13.82
C ASN A 137 -9.49 -3.29 13.34
N ASP A 138 -9.67 -2.25 14.16
CA ASP A 138 -10.47 -1.10 13.76
C ASP A 138 -9.71 -0.27 12.73
N VAL A 139 -10.38 0.03 11.62
CA VAL A 139 -9.84 0.85 10.54
C VAL A 139 -10.79 2.03 10.32
N PHE A 140 -10.22 3.24 10.30
CA PHE A 140 -10.93 4.51 10.07
C PHE A 140 -10.48 5.13 8.75
N PRO A 141 -11.16 4.83 7.63
CA PRO A 141 -10.74 5.30 6.31
C PRO A 141 -10.67 6.82 6.16
N GLU A 142 -11.42 7.57 6.99
CA GLU A 142 -11.39 9.03 7.00
C GLU A 142 -10.00 9.57 7.34
N GLN A 143 -9.23 8.83 8.16
CA GLN A 143 -7.89 9.22 8.58
C GLN A 143 -6.84 9.04 7.49
N PHE A 144 -7.11 8.22 6.47
CA PHE A 144 -6.17 8.01 5.36
C PHE A 144 -5.77 9.32 4.68
N VAL A 145 -6.68 10.30 4.62
CA VAL A 145 -6.37 11.61 4.04
C VAL A 145 -5.22 12.31 4.76
N THR A 146 -5.29 12.30 6.08
CA THR A 146 -4.34 13.00 6.95
C THR A 146 -2.97 12.31 6.91
N PHE A 147 -2.95 10.98 6.94
CA PHE A 147 -1.72 10.21 7.00
C PHE A 147 -1.04 10.00 5.64
N LEU A 148 -1.80 9.83 4.56
CA LEU A 148 -1.23 9.51 3.25
C LEU A 148 -0.86 10.75 2.44
N PHE A 149 -1.50 11.90 2.67
CA PHE A 149 -1.44 13.04 1.74
C PHE A 149 -1.07 14.37 2.39
N ALA A 150 0.17 14.48 2.87
CA ALA A 150 0.73 15.76 3.33
C ALA A 150 0.83 16.82 2.21
N ASP A 151 1.13 16.40 0.97
CA ASP A 151 1.17 17.30 -0.19
C ASP A 151 -0.25 17.53 -0.76
N ASN A 152 -0.68 18.79 -0.78
CA ASN A 152 -1.96 19.22 -1.33
C ASN A 152 -2.17 18.85 -2.81
N ARG A 153 -1.11 18.79 -3.63
CA ARG A 153 -1.20 18.38 -5.05
C ARG A 153 -1.58 16.90 -5.14
N VAL A 154 -0.94 16.07 -4.33
CA VAL A 154 -1.19 14.63 -4.21
C VAL A 154 -2.61 14.40 -3.71
N ARG A 155 -2.99 15.06 -2.61
CA ARG A 155 -4.34 14.99 -2.02
C ARG A 155 -5.43 15.31 -3.04
N LYS A 156 -5.32 16.46 -3.73
CA LYS A 156 -6.29 16.89 -4.75
C LYS A 156 -6.38 15.89 -5.90
N ALA A 157 -5.25 15.37 -6.38
CA ALA A 157 -5.22 14.40 -7.46
C ALA A 157 -5.87 13.06 -7.08
N PHE A 158 -5.67 12.59 -5.85
CA PHE A 158 -6.29 11.38 -5.33
C PHE A 158 -7.80 11.55 -5.11
N LEU A 159 -8.20 12.58 -4.38
CA LEU A 159 -9.61 12.86 -4.05
C LEU A 159 -10.49 13.05 -5.28
N LYS A 160 -9.92 13.51 -6.40
CA LYS A 160 -10.63 13.65 -7.67
C LYS A 160 -11.21 12.32 -8.19
N HIS A 161 -10.60 11.19 -7.84
CA HIS A 161 -10.95 9.88 -8.39
C HIS A 161 -11.32 8.84 -7.32
N HIS A 162 -10.90 9.04 -6.08
CA HIS A 162 -10.90 8.00 -5.04
C HIS A 162 -11.39 8.49 -3.68
N SER A 163 -12.30 9.46 -3.64
CA SER A 163 -12.91 9.89 -2.37
C SER A 163 -13.65 8.76 -1.65
N ASP A 164 -14.19 7.79 -2.40
CA ASP A 164 -14.87 6.62 -1.88
C ASP A 164 -13.98 5.73 -1.01
N LEU A 165 -12.65 5.71 -1.22
CA LEU A 165 -11.72 4.97 -0.37
C LEU A 165 -11.61 5.52 1.06
N LEU A 166 -12.15 6.70 1.30
CA LEU A 166 -12.15 7.38 2.61
C LEU A 166 -13.45 7.17 3.38
N GLU A 167 -14.41 6.48 2.78
CA GLU A 167 -15.72 6.24 3.37
C GLU A 167 -15.77 4.80 3.89
N ALA A 168 -15.99 4.60 5.19
CA ALA A 168 -16.16 3.27 5.76
C ALA A 168 -17.21 2.43 5.01
N GLY A 169 -18.28 3.07 4.50
CA GLY A 169 -19.33 2.41 3.73
C GLY A 169 -18.83 1.69 2.46
N PHE A 170 -17.82 2.22 1.77
CA PHE A 170 -17.21 1.55 0.62
C PHE A 170 -16.65 0.18 1.04
N TRP A 171 -15.86 0.16 2.11
CA TRP A 171 -15.17 -1.02 2.61
C TRP A 171 -16.14 -2.05 3.18
N ILE A 172 -17.11 -1.60 3.98
CA ILE A 172 -18.18 -2.45 4.51
C ILE A 172 -18.97 -3.10 3.38
N GLN A 173 -19.25 -2.37 2.30
CA GLN A 173 -19.94 -2.96 1.15
C GLN A 173 -19.09 -4.01 0.42
N LYS A 174 -17.77 -3.83 0.34
CA LYS A 174 -16.86 -4.87 -0.19
C LYS A 174 -16.89 -6.13 0.66
N GLN A 175 -16.80 -5.99 1.99
CA GLN A 175 -16.90 -7.12 2.93
C GLN A 175 -18.21 -7.89 2.71
N LYS A 176 -19.36 -7.20 2.67
CA LYS A 176 -20.67 -7.81 2.42
C LYS A 176 -20.73 -8.56 1.09
N ASN A 177 -20.15 -8.01 0.03
CA ASN A 177 -20.11 -8.68 -1.27
C ASN A 177 -19.29 -9.96 -1.20
N ILE A 178 -18.10 -9.92 -0.58
CA ILE A 178 -17.21 -11.08 -0.41
C ILE A 178 -17.89 -12.18 0.41
N GLU A 179 -18.53 -11.83 1.53
CA GLU A 179 -19.28 -12.76 2.38
C GLU A 179 -20.48 -13.38 1.66
N ALA A 180 -21.10 -12.63 0.74
CA ALA A 180 -22.16 -13.13 -0.13
C ALA A 180 -21.65 -13.97 -1.33
N GLY A 181 -20.33 -14.20 -1.43
CA GLY A 181 -19.70 -14.91 -2.55
C GLY A 181 -19.71 -14.13 -3.87
N ILE A 182 -19.92 -12.81 -3.81
CA ILE A 182 -19.90 -11.91 -4.97
C ILE A 182 -18.47 -11.38 -5.13
N TYR A 183 -17.73 -11.97 -6.06
CA TYR A 183 -16.38 -11.54 -6.41
C TYR A 183 -16.42 -10.57 -7.58
N GLU A 184 -15.70 -9.45 -7.45
CA GLU A 184 -15.63 -8.45 -8.51
C GLU A 184 -14.63 -8.83 -9.59
N ASP A 185 -15.00 -8.55 -10.85
CA ASP A 185 -14.10 -8.76 -11.98
C ASP A 185 -12.90 -7.80 -11.92
N VAL A 186 -11.69 -8.35 -11.80
CA VAL A 186 -10.44 -7.60 -11.98
C VAL A 186 -9.96 -7.74 -13.42
N PHE A 187 -9.90 -6.63 -14.16
CA PHE A 187 -9.50 -6.65 -15.57
C PHE A 187 -8.04 -6.23 -15.76
N PRO A 188 -7.22 -6.99 -16.53
CA PRO A 188 -5.83 -6.64 -16.78
C PRO A 188 -5.66 -5.53 -17.84
N TYR A 189 -6.74 -4.88 -18.28
CA TYR A 189 -6.75 -3.88 -19.35
C TYR A 189 -7.65 -2.66 -19.02
N PRO A 190 -7.40 -1.48 -19.63
CA PRO A 190 -8.24 -0.30 -19.44
C PRO A 190 -9.69 -0.52 -19.87
N LYS A 191 -10.64 0.03 -19.10
CA LYS A 191 -12.09 -0.06 -19.40
C LYS A 191 -12.47 0.36 -20.83
N LYS A 192 -11.75 1.32 -21.43
CA LYS A 192 -11.97 1.77 -22.82
C LYS A 192 -11.75 0.70 -23.89
N LEU A 193 -11.04 -0.38 -23.57
CA LEU A 193 -10.82 -1.52 -24.47
C LEU A 193 -11.87 -2.62 -24.27
N ARG A 194 -12.74 -2.50 -23.27
CA ARG A 194 -13.80 -3.48 -23.01
C ARG A 194 -14.87 -3.37 -24.08
N PHE A 195 -15.21 -4.49 -24.71
CA PHE A 195 -16.35 -4.55 -25.62
C PHE A 195 -17.65 -4.23 -24.85
N SER A 196 -18.52 -3.40 -25.43
CA SER A 196 -19.86 -3.17 -24.91
C SER A 196 -20.65 -4.48 -24.96
N ARG A 197 -21.30 -4.83 -23.85
CA ARG A 197 -22.28 -5.91 -23.80
C ARG A 197 -23.61 -5.39 -24.31
#